data_AF-A0A956DWQ4-F1
#
_entry.id   AF-A0A956DWQ4-F1
#
_cell.length_a   1.000
_cell.length_b   1.000
_cell.length_c   1.000
_cell.angle_alpha   90.00
_cell.angle_beta   90.00
_cell.angle_gamma   90.00
#
_symmetry.space_group_name_H-M   'P 1'
#
loop_
_entity.id
_entity.type
_entity.pdbx_description
1 polymer ?
#
loop_
_entity_poly.entity_id
_entity_poly.type
_entity_poly.pdbx_seq_one_letter_code
_entity_poly.pdbx_strand_id
1 'polypeptide(L)'
;EVETIQRMPAQTREKSLNALRQLVDMLHNDELPGLYLVVTGTPDFFDGYKGIKAEQALYQRVATSFKEGFDNYRAPQVRLRPFDAERLRTVGLRIRELFVASHPERVHERVGEAFVDRLVDHVTEGFGGRVEVTPRVFLRELVDVMDRVDLHEAYDPMADYALDVDEAALHPTELSARKGTSTEGDDDEDASAERPRRRLDG
;
A
#
# COMPACT_ATOMS: atom_id res chain seq x y z
N GLU A 1 -11.93 -2.26 4.14
CA GLU A 1 -10.76 -2.87 3.46
C GLU A 1 -10.95 -4.37 3.36
N VAL A 2 -10.83 -4.93 2.15
CA VAL A 2 -11.03 -6.39 1.93
C VAL A 2 -9.95 -7.24 2.59
N GLU A 3 -8.79 -6.65 2.88
CA GLU A 3 -7.68 -7.36 3.52
C GLU A 3 -8.02 -7.88 4.92
N THR A 4 -8.98 -7.24 5.60
CA THR A 4 -9.51 -7.69 6.89
C THR A 4 -10.14 -9.09 6.82
N ILE A 5 -10.63 -9.50 5.64
CA ILE A 5 -11.20 -10.83 5.39
C ILE A 5 -10.19 -11.94 5.72
N GLN A 6 -8.90 -11.70 5.50
CA GLN A 6 -7.85 -12.69 5.78
C GLN A 6 -7.72 -13.02 7.28
N ARG A 7 -8.08 -12.07 8.15
CA ARG A 7 -8.00 -12.20 9.62
C ARG A 7 -9.28 -12.76 10.23
N MET A 8 -10.34 -12.92 9.45
CA MET A 8 -11.61 -13.43 9.93
C MET A 8 -11.58 -14.95 10.14
N PRO A 9 -12.43 -15.49 11.03
CA PRO A 9 -12.65 -16.93 11.14
C PRO A 9 -13.02 -17.56 9.79
N ALA A 10 -12.64 -18.82 9.57
CA ALA A 10 -12.76 -19.50 8.28
C ALA A 10 -14.17 -19.40 7.67
N GLN A 11 -15.21 -19.71 8.44
CA GLN A 11 -16.60 -19.66 7.96
C GLN A 11 -17.02 -18.25 7.51
N THR A 12 -16.61 -17.21 8.24
CA THR A 12 -16.94 -15.82 7.89
C THR A 12 -16.17 -15.41 6.64
N ARG A 13 -14.89 -15.79 6.56
CA ARG A 13 -14.02 -15.52 5.41
C ARG A 13 -14.57 -16.13 4.12
N GLU A 14 -14.98 -17.39 4.13
CA GLU A 14 -15.60 -18.07 2.99
C GLU A 14 -16.88 -17.36 2.54
N LYS A 15 -17.75 -16.99 3.48
CA LYS A 15 -18.97 -16.22 3.17
C LYS A 15 -18.63 -14.87 2.52
N SER A 16 -17.63 -14.16 3.03
CA SER A 16 -17.18 -12.88 2.48
C SER A 16 -16.61 -13.03 1.06
N LEU A 17 -15.79 -14.04 0.81
CA LEU A 17 -15.23 -14.30 -0.52
C LEU A 17 -16.31 -14.73 -1.53
N ASN A 18 -17.27 -15.54 -1.10
CA ASN A 18 -18.41 -15.91 -1.95
C ASN A 18 -19.33 -14.71 -2.24
N ALA A 19 -19.52 -13.79 -1.29
CA ALA A 19 -20.25 -12.55 -1.54
C ALA A 19 -19.51 -11.67 -2.58
N LEU A 20 -18.18 -11.59 -2.49
CA LEU A 20 -17.36 -10.88 -3.48
C LEU A 20 -17.47 -11.54 -4.86
N ARG A 21 -17.45 -12.88 -4.94
CA ARG A 21 -17.72 -13.63 -6.19
C ARG A 21 -19.06 -13.26 -6.80
N GLN A 22 -20.13 -13.22 -6.01
CA GLN A 22 -21.47 -12.89 -6.49
C GLN A 22 -21.53 -11.47 -7.05
N LEU A 23 -20.91 -10.49 -6.38
CA LEU A 23 -20.82 -9.12 -6.90
C LEU A 23 -20.08 -9.06 -8.24
N VAL A 24 -18.97 -9.80 -8.37
CA VAL A 24 -18.23 -9.88 -9.63
C VAL A 24 -19.07 -10.53 -10.73
N ASP A 25 -19.82 -11.60 -10.42
CA ASP A 25 -20.72 -12.25 -11.37
C ASP A 25 -21.83 -11.31 -11.87
N MET A 26 -22.50 -10.62 -10.95
CA MET A 26 -23.56 -9.66 -11.27
C MET A 26 -23.05 -8.52 -12.17
N LEU A 27 -21.81 -8.05 -11.93
CA LEU A 27 -21.16 -7.06 -12.79
C LEU A 27 -20.84 -7.59 -14.19
N HIS A 28 -20.37 -8.85 -14.30
CA HIS A 28 -20.11 -9.46 -15.60
C HIS A 28 -21.39 -9.72 -16.40
N ASN A 29 -22.52 -9.94 -15.71
CA ASN A 29 -23.84 -10.15 -16.31
C ASN A 29 -24.62 -8.85 -16.59
N ASP A 30 -24.02 -7.68 -16.33
CA ASP A 30 -24.66 -6.36 -16.50
C ASP A 30 -25.93 -6.17 -15.65
N GLU A 31 -26.01 -6.87 -14.50
CA GLU A 31 -27.15 -6.82 -13.57
C GLU A 31 -27.10 -5.59 -12.64
N LEU A 32 -25.95 -4.90 -12.59
CA LEU A 32 -25.70 -3.74 -11.75
C LEU A 32 -25.25 -2.54 -12.61
N PRO A 33 -26.13 -1.99 -13.46
CA PRO A 33 -25.77 -0.91 -14.38
C PRO A 33 -25.33 0.34 -13.62
N GLY A 34 -24.19 0.91 -14.03
CA GLY A 34 -23.60 2.10 -13.40
C GLY A 34 -22.77 1.82 -12.14
N LEU A 35 -22.65 0.56 -11.70
CA LEU A 35 -21.76 0.18 -10.61
C LEU A 35 -20.36 -0.14 -11.15
N TYR A 36 -19.34 0.45 -10.53
CA TYR A 36 -17.95 0.07 -10.73
C TYR A 36 -17.35 -0.35 -9.38
N LEU A 37 -16.85 -1.60 -9.32
CA LEU A 37 -16.27 -2.16 -8.09
C LEU A 37 -14.75 -2.02 -8.13
N VAL A 38 -14.20 -1.20 -7.22
CA VAL A 38 -12.76 -1.10 -6.98
C VAL A 38 -12.42 -1.71 -5.65
N VAL A 39 -11.47 -2.64 -5.67
CA VAL A 39 -10.98 -3.32 -4.48
C VAL A 39 -9.47 -3.13 -4.42
N THR A 40 -8.98 -2.68 -3.27
CA THR A 40 -7.55 -2.54 -2.98
C THR A 40 -7.12 -3.57 -1.95
N GLY A 41 -5.91 -4.11 -2.09
CA GLY A 41 -5.36 -5.09 -1.17
C GLY A 41 -3.88 -5.35 -1.46
N THR A 42 -3.22 -6.02 -0.53
CA THR A 42 -1.85 -6.50 -0.67
C THR A 42 -1.77 -7.72 -1.58
N PRO A 43 -0.57 -8.08 -2.09
CA PRO A 43 -0.37 -9.33 -2.83
C PRO A 43 -0.90 -10.55 -2.08
N ASP A 44 -0.79 -10.58 -0.75
CA ASP A 44 -1.31 -11.68 0.08
C ASP A 44 -2.83 -11.86 -0.04
N PHE A 45 -3.59 -10.78 -0.26
CA PHE A 45 -5.02 -10.90 -0.49
C PHE A 45 -5.35 -11.51 -1.86
N PHE A 46 -4.60 -11.18 -2.91
CA PHE A 46 -4.88 -11.65 -4.27
C PHE A 46 -4.28 -13.02 -4.54
N ASP A 47 -3.09 -13.29 -3.99
CA ASP A 47 -2.27 -14.45 -4.29
C ASP A 47 -2.06 -15.41 -3.11
N GLY A 48 -2.41 -15.02 -1.89
CA GLY A 48 -2.26 -15.86 -0.70
C GLY A 48 -3.38 -16.89 -0.55
N TYR A 49 -3.09 -17.97 0.18
CA TYR A 49 -4.03 -19.07 0.41
C TYR A 49 -5.28 -18.65 1.20
N LYS A 50 -5.17 -17.66 2.09
CA LYS A 50 -6.29 -17.08 2.85
C LYS A 50 -6.98 -15.93 2.12
N GLY A 51 -6.52 -15.58 0.92
CA GLY A 51 -7.06 -14.51 0.08
C GLY A 51 -8.07 -15.03 -0.95
N ILE A 52 -8.10 -14.39 -2.11
CA ILE A 52 -8.99 -14.73 -3.23
C ILE A 52 -8.78 -16.17 -3.71
N LYS A 53 -7.56 -16.72 -3.63
CA LYS A 53 -7.28 -18.11 -4.03
C LYS A 53 -8.06 -19.15 -3.22
N ALA A 54 -8.54 -18.81 -2.01
CA ALA A 54 -9.41 -19.71 -1.24
C ALA A 54 -10.77 -19.96 -1.94
N GLU A 55 -11.23 -19.02 -2.76
CA GLU A 55 -12.47 -19.14 -3.54
C GLU A 55 -12.13 -19.24 -5.03
N GLN A 56 -11.98 -20.47 -5.52
CA GLN A 56 -11.51 -20.73 -6.89
C GLN A 56 -12.38 -20.07 -7.95
N ALA A 57 -13.70 -20.02 -7.78
CA ALA A 57 -14.57 -19.41 -8.77
C ALA A 57 -14.32 -17.90 -8.87
N LEU A 58 -14.06 -17.22 -7.76
CA LEU A 58 -13.65 -15.82 -7.78
C LEU A 58 -12.27 -15.66 -8.40
N TYR A 59 -11.30 -16.47 -7.99
CA TYR A 59 -9.93 -16.41 -8.49
C TYR A 59 -9.88 -16.50 -10.02
N GLN A 60 -10.57 -17.47 -10.62
CA GLN A 60 -10.58 -17.64 -12.09
C GLN A 60 -11.15 -16.43 -12.85
N ARG A 61 -12.01 -15.62 -12.22
CA ARG A 61 -12.61 -14.43 -12.83
C ARG A 61 -11.70 -13.21 -12.78
N VAL A 62 -10.93 -13.08 -11.70
CA VAL A 62 -10.10 -11.88 -11.47
C VAL A 62 -8.62 -12.13 -11.73
N ALA A 63 -8.18 -13.39 -11.87
CA ALA A 63 -6.78 -13.73 -12.09
C ALA A 63 -6.23 -12.99 -13.31
N THR A 64 -5.08 -12.35 -13.12
CA THR A 64 -4.39 -11.56 -14.14
C THR A 64 -2.94 -12.01 -14.22
N SER A 65 -2.45 -12.24 -15.44
CA SER A 65 -1.03 -12.51 -15.68
C SER A 65 -0.29 -11.18 -15.84
N PHE A 66 0.60 -10.89 -14.90
CA PHE A 66 1.47 -9.72 -14.96
C PHE A 66 2.74 -10.02 -15.75
N LYS A 67 3.20 -9.04 -16.54
CA LYS A 67 4.44 -9.11 -17.32
C LYS A 67 5.23 -7.85 -17.05
N GLU A 68 6.46 -8.00 -16.59
CA GLU A 68 7.31 -6.86 -16.26
C GLU A 68 7.41 -5.86 -17.43
N GLY A 69 7.11 -4.59 -17.13
CA GLY A 69 7.08 -3.51 -18.12
C GLY A 69 5.86 -3.48 -19.05
N PHE A 70 5.04 -4.54 -19.10
CA PHE A 70 3.94 -4.70 -20.06
C PHE A 70 2.64 -5.19 -19.41
N ASP A 71 2.37 -4.76 -18.18
CA ASP A 71 1.11 -5.06 -17.48
C ASP A 71 -0.10 -4.53 -18.27
N ASN A 72 -1.15 -5.35 -18.41
CA ASN A 72 -2.36 -4.96 -19.12
C ASN A 72 -3.32 -4.19 -18.20
N TYR A 73 -3.39 -2.86 -18.35
CA TYR A 73 -4.27 -2.01 -17.54
C TYR A 73 -5.78 -2.17 -17.83
N ARG A 74 -6.16 -2.96 -18.84
CA ARG A 74 -7.56 -3.37 -19.09
C ARG A 74 -7.93 -4.68 -18.40
N ALA A 75 -6.97 -5.35 -17.76
CA ALA A 75 -7.25 -6.58 -17.02
C ALA A 75 -8.01 -6.28 -15.70
N PRO A 76 -8.65 -7.29 -15.09
CA PRO A 76 -9.37 -7.12 -13.83
C PRO A 76 -8.51 -6.61 -12.66
N GLN A 77 -7.20 -6.89 -12.68
CA GLN A 77 -6.26 -6.41 -11.66
C GLN A 77 -5.24 -5.44 -12.24
N VAL A 78 -4.98 -4.37 -11.50
CA VAL A 78 -3.89 -3.43 -11.76
C VAL A 78 -2.91 -3.50 -10.60
N ARG A 79 -1.68 -3.93 -10.88
CA ARG A 79 -0.60 -3.94 -9.90
C ARG A 79 0.04 -2.56 -9.79
N LEU A 80 0.09 -2.04 -8.57
CA LEU A 80 0.83 -0.81 -8.26
C LEU A 80 2.28 -1.15 -7.99
N ARG A 81 3.19 -0.40 -8.62
CA ARG A 81 4.63 -0.49 -8.32
C ARG A 81 4.94 0.27 -7.03
N PRO A 82 5.87 -0.23 -6.20
CA PRO A 82 6.36 0.54 -5.07
C PRO A 82 7.00 1.86 -5.56
N PHE A 83 7.03 2.84 -4.67
CA PHE A 83 7.78 4.06 -4.92
C PHE A 83 9.28 3.78 -4.89
N ASP A 84 9.98 4.40 -5.83
CA ASP A 84 11.44 4.52 -5.89
C ASP A 84 11.80 6.01 -5.84
N ALA A 85 13.10 6.32 -5.75
CA ALA A 85 13.58 7.70 -5.68
C ALA A 85 13.11 8.55 -6.88
N GLU A 86 13.14 7.98 -8.10
CA GLU A 86 12.72 8.67 -9.32
C GLU A 86 11.23 9.02 -9.30
N ARG A 87 10.38 8.10 -8.83
CA ARG A 87 8.93 8.33 -8.65
C ARG A 87 8.65 9.35 -7.57
N LEU A 88 9.37 9.30 -6.46
CA LEU A 88 9.22 10.29 -5.37
C LEU A 88 9.58 11.69 -5.87
N ARG A 89 10.72 11.83 -6.56
CA ARG A 89 11.13 13.09 -7.21
C ARG A 89 10.07 13.60 -8.17
N THR A 90 9.59 12.73 -9.06
CA THR A 90 8.57 13.07 -10.06
C THR A 90 7.30 13.58 -9.38
N VAL A 91 6.80 12.86 -8.37
CA VAL A 91 5.60 13.27 -7.65
C VAL A 91 5.84 14.55 -6.86
N GLY A 92 7.00 14.73 -6.23
CA GLY A 92 7.33 15.95 -5.49
C GLY A 92 7.29 17.19 -6.39
N LEU A 93 7.92 17.12 -7.56
CA LEU A 93 7.89 18.21 -8.55
C LEU A 93 6.48 18.50 -9.06
N ARG A 94 5.69 17.45 -9.34
CA ARG A 94 4.29 17.61 -9.76
C ARG A 94 3.42 18.24 -8.68
N ILE A 95 3.63 17.88 -7.42
CA ILE A 95 2.85 18.46 -6.31
C ILE A 95 3.21 19.93 -6.14
N ARG A 96 4.48 20.32 -6.26
CA ARG A 96 4.89 21.73 -6.27
C ARG A 96 4.20 22.51 -7.41
N GLU A 97 4.11 21.93 -8.60
CA GLU A 97 3.38 22.57 -9.73
C GLU A 97 1.88 22.72 -9.48
N LEU A 98 1.28 21.82 -8.69
CA LEU A 98 -0.14 21.85 -8.33
C LEU A 98 -0.44 22.67 -7.07
N PHE A 99 0.60 23.04 -6.32
CA PHE A 99 0.48 23.73 -5.05
C PHE A 99 -0.04 25.16 -5.27
N VAL A 100 -1.15 25.48 -4.60
CA VAL A 100 -1.78 26.80 -4.71
C VAL A 100 -1.21 27.70 -3.62
N ALA A 101 -0.29 28.59 -4.02
CA ALA A 101 0.38 29.54 -3.13
C ALA A 101 -0.10 30.97 -3.36
N SER A 102 0.02 31.82 -2.33
CA SER A 102 -0.14 33.27 -2.48
C SER A 102 1.06 33.90 -3.20
N HIS A 103 2.26 33.33 -3.01
CA HIS A 103 3.53 33.75 -3.61
C HIS A 103 4.19 32.58 -4.37
N PRO A 104 3.60 32.15 -5.52
CA PRO A 104 4.05 30.97 -6.24
C PRO A 104 5.50 31.06 -6.73
N GLU A 105 5.95 32.24 -7.14
CA GLU A 105 7.34 32.48 -7.56
C GLU A 105 8.35 32.13 -6.46
N ARG A 106 8.05 32.48 -5.21
CA ARG A 106 8.93 32.20 -4.06
C ARG A 106 8.97 30.71 -3.74
N VAL A 107 7.83 30.03 -3.81
CA VAL A 107 7.76 28.57 -3.63
C VAL A 107 8.55 27.86 -4.73
N HIS A 108 8.40 28.27 -5.99
CA HIS A 108 9.15 27.69 -7.10
C HIS A 108 10.66 27.91 -7.01
N GLU A 109 11.09 29.08 -6.53
CA GLU A 109 12.51 29.42 -6.35
C GLU A 109 13.14 28.62 -5.21
N ARG A 110 12.50 28.62 -4.03
CA ARG A 110 13.08 28.02 -2.82
C ARG A 110 12.88 26.52 -2.71
N VAL A 111 11.75 26.01 -3.21
CA VAL A 111 11.47 24.57 -3.33
C VAL A 111 11.83 24.15 -4.76
N GLY A 112 13.07 24.43 -5.15
CA GLY A 112 13.63 24.10 -6.45
C GLY A 112 13.87 22.59 -6.62
N GLU A 113 14.33 22.20 -7.82
CA GLU A 113 14.70 20.79 -8.07
C GLU A 113 15.75 20.27 -7.09
N ALA A 114 16.75 21.09 -6.77
CA ALA A 114 17.82 20.73 -5.84
C ALA A 114 17.31 20.42 -4.42
N PHE A 115 16.30 21.14 -3.94
CA PHE A 115 15.70 20.87 -2.63
C PHE A 115 14.91 19.55 -2.67
N VAL A 116 14.10 19.34 -3.71
CA VAL A 116 13.35 18.09 -3.88
C VAL A 116 14.29 16.89 -3.97
N ASP A 117 15.39 17.02 -4.71
CA ASP A 117 16.41 15.98 -4.83
C ASP A 117 17.03 15.66 -3.48
N ARG A 118 17.43 16.68 -2.72
CA ARG A 118 17.95 16.49 -1.34
C ARG A 118 16.94 15.82 -0.43
N LEU A 119 15.67 16.20 -0.51
CA LEU A 119 14.61 15.60 0.32
C LEU A 119 14.39 14.13 -0.06
N VAL A 120 14.38 13.81 -1.36
CA VAL A 120 14.28 12.44 -1.87
C VAL A 120 15.47 11.59 -1.44
N ASP A 121 16.69 12.09 -1.61
CA ASP A 121 17.91 11.41 -1.19
C ASP A 121 17.83 11.09 0.31
N HIS A 122 17.47 12.08 1.12
CA HIS A 122 17.40 11.89 2.56
C HIS A 122 16.33 10.88 3.02
N VAL A 123 15.16 10.80 2.36
CA VAL A 123 14.14 9.78 2.68
C VAL A 123 14.44 8.40 2.09
N THR A 124 15.43 8.30 1.20
CA THR A 124 15.88 7.04 0.57
C THR A 124 17.24 6.56 1.09
N GLU A 125 18.00 7.41 1.77
CA GLU A 125 19.22 7.11 2.51
C GLU A 125 18.91 6.29 3.76
N GLY A 126 19.61 5.16 3.94
CA GLY A 126 19.48 4.31 5.14
C GLY A 126 19.53 2.81 4.86
N PHE A 127 18.97 2.33 3.75
CA PHE A 127 18.81 0.88 3.52
C PHE A 127 18.97 0.43 2.07
N GLY A 128 20.10 0.77 1.43
CA GLY A 128 20.46 0.21 0.12
C GLY A 128 19.44 0.51 -1.00
N GLY A 129 18.78 1.67 -0.93
CA GLY A 129 17.83 2.15 -1.95
C GLY A 129 16.36 1.77 -1.73
N ARG A 130 15.96 1.26 -0.54
CA ARG A 130 14.54 1.08 -0.18
C ARG A 130 14.10 2.17 0.79
N VAL A 131 12.98 2.82 0.46
CA VAL A 131 12.41 3.97 1.19
C VAL A 131 12.00 3.54 2.60
N GLU A 132 12.64 4.10 3.62
CA GLU A 132 12.31 3.85 5.03
C GLU A 132 11.11 4.69 5.51
N VAL A 133 10.94 5.85 4.87
CA VAL A 133 9.85 6.79 5.10
C VAL A 133 8.71 6.48 4.11
N THR A 134 7.51 6.22 4.60
CA THR A 134 6.37 5.96 3.71
C THR A 134 6.18 7.14 2.75
N PRO A 135 5.88 6.93 1.44
CA PRO A 135 5.70 8.03 0.49
C PRO A 135 4.78 9.15 1.00
N ARG A 136 3.77 8.79 1.80
CA ARG A 136 2.87 9.75 2.47
C ARG A 136 3.59 10.74 3.39
N VAL A 137 4.59 10.30 4.15
CA VAL A 137 5.34 11.18 5.06
C VAL A 137 6.18 12.15 4.24
N PHE A 138 6.92 11.68 3.22
CA PHE A 138 7.62 12.55 2.26
C PHE A 138 6.70 13.63 1.67
N LEU A 139 5.49 13.24 1.24
CA LEU A 139 4.51 14.19 0.69
C LEU A 139 4.03 15.21 1.70
N ARG A 140 3.81 14.80 2.96
CA ARG A 140 3.37 15.69 4.03
C ARG A 140 4.45 16.73 4.34
N GLU A 141 5.69 16.28 4.46
CA GLU A 141 6.84 17.13 4.70
C GLU A 141 7.07 18.14 3.58
N LEU A 142 6.98 17.70 2.33
CA LEU A 142 7.11 18.60 1.17
C LEU A 142 6.04 19.70 1.18
N VAL A 143 4.79 19.35 1.50
CA VAL A 143 3.70 20.33 1.59
C VAL A 143 3.92 21.30 2.75
N ASP A 144 4.30 20.80 3.93
CA ASP A 144 4.60 21.65 5.09
C ASP A 144 5.73 22.65 4.81
N VAL A 145 6.78 22.22 4.11
CA VAL A 145 7.86 23.11 3.66
C VAL A 145 7.34 24.18 2.71
N MET A 146 6.52 23.82 1.71
CA MET A 146 5.94 24.80 0.77
C MET A 146 5.02 25.80 1.49
N ASP A 147 4.21 25.33 2.44
CA ASP A 147 3.37 26.19 3.28
C ASP A 147 4.22 27.19 4.07
N ARG A 148 5.31 26.75 4.71
CA ARG A 148 6.23 27.65 5.43
C ARG A 148 6.88 28.67 4.50
N VAL A 149 7.28 28.26 3.29
CA VAL A 149 7.81 29.18 2.27
C VAL A 149 6.75 30.19 1.82
N ASP A 150 5.48 29.80 1.69
CA ASP A 150 4.41 30.74 1.31
C ASP A 150 3.99 31.68 2.45
N LEU A 151 4.08 31.23 3.71
CA LEU A 151 3.73 32.01 4.89
C LEU A 151 4.86 32.94 5.35
N HIS A 152 6.12 32.53 5.20
CA HIS A 152 7.26 33.21 5.81
C HIS A 152 8.32 33.59 4.76
N GLU A 153 8.40 34.88 4.45
CA GLU A 153 9.38 35.40 3.47
C GLU A 153 10.84 35.16 3.89
N ALA A 154 11.14 35.01 5.18
CA ALA A 154 12.49 34.76 5.65
C ALA A 154 12.90 33.27 5.67
N TYR A 155 11.95 32.35 5.49
CA TYR A 155 12.21 30.92 5.64
C TYR A 155 12.96 30.34 4.44
N ASP A 156 14.17 29.82 4.67
CA ASP A 156 14.96 29.13 3.65
C ASP A 156 14.96 27.62 3.91
N PRO A 157 14.26 26.81 3.10
CA PRO A 157 14.20 25.37 3.31
C PRO A 157 15.55 24.68 3.17
N MET A 158 16.54 25.26 2.47
CA MET A 158 17.87 24.63 2.38
C MET A 158 18.70 24.79 3.65
N ALA A 159 18.46 25.84 4.43
CA ALA A 159 19.18 26.16 5.65
C ALA A 159 18.40 25.75 6.92
N ASP A 160 17.09 25.97 6.93
CA ASP A 160 16.25 25.91 8.13
C ASP A 160 15.50 24.57 8.28
N TYR A 161 15.43 23.76 7.23
CA TYR A 161 14.77 22.46 7.28
C TYR A 161 15.70 21.36 7.77
N ALA A 162 15.32 20.72 8.87
CA ALA A 162 15.86 19.44 9.32
C ALA A 162 14.73 18.42 9.31
N LEU A 163 14.88 17.34 8.54
CA LEU A 163 13.93 16.23 8.57
C LEU A 163 14.17 15.44 9.86
N ASP A 164 13.40 15.74 10.90
CA ASP A 164 13.28 14.85 12.06
C ASP A 164 12.17 13.83 11.75
N VAL A 165 12.56 12.64 11.29
CA VAL A 165 11.61 11.54 11.09
C VAL A 165 11.17 11.03 12.45
N ASP A 166 10.05 11.54 12.95
CA ASP A 166 9.42 11.02 14.16
C ASP A 166 8.83 9.62 13.86
N GLU A 167 9.43 8.57 14.41
CA GLU A 167 8.98 7.18 14.28
C GLU A 167 7.52 6.99 14.72
N ALA A 168 6.98 7.89 15.56
CA ALA A 168 5.59 7.86 16.03
C ALA A 168 4.56 8.31 14.97
N ALA A 169 4.99 8.91 13.85
CA ALA A 169 4.12 9.36 12.77
C ALA A 169 3.67 8.22 11.82
N LEU A 170 4.16 7.00 12.01
CA LEU A 170 3.87 5.83 11.19
C LEU A 170 2.51 5.20 11.54
N HIS A 171 1.66 5.00 10.53
CA HIS A 171 0.36 4.35 10.70
C HIS A 171 0.53 2.83 10.92
N PRO A 172 -0.38 2.13 11.64
CA PRO A 172 -0.28 0.69 11.88
C PRO A 172 -0.12 -0.20 10.64
N THR A 173 -0.63 0.25 9.49
CA THR A 173 -0.47 -0.40 8.18
C THR A 173 0.95 -0.30 7.64
N GLU A 174 1.65 0.79 7.94
CA GLU A 174 3.03 1.07 7.53
C GLU A 174 4.01 0.24 8.39
N LEU A 175 3.71 0.07 9.67
CA LEU A 175 4.41 -0.88 10.56
C LEU A 175 4.25 -2.34 10.13
N SER A 176 3.10 -2.69 9.54
CA SER A 176 2.81 -4.05 9.05
C SER A 176 3.55 -4.36 7.75
N ALA A 177 3.66 -3.39 6.83
CA ALA A 177 4.49 -3.52 5.62
C ALA A 177 5.99 -3.63 5.96
N ARG A 178 6.46 -2.93 7.00
CA ARG A 178 7.85 -3.03 7.50
C ARG A 178 8.18 -4.40 8.12
N LYS A 179 7.19 -5.11 8.68
CA LYS A 179 7.34 -6.45 9.25
C LYS A 179 7.30 -7.59 8.22
N GLY A 180 7.17 -7.28 6.93
CA GLY A 180 7.17 -8.25 5.83
C GLY A 180 8.52 -8.93 5.55
N THR A 181 9.29 -9.28 6.59
CA THR A 181 10.27 -10.36 6.50
C THR A 181 9.52 -11.65 6.84
N SER A 182 9.38 -12.52 5.85
CA SER A 182 8.74 -13.83 5.89
C SER A 182 8.73 -14.50 7.27
N THR A 183 7.56 -14.58 7.89
CA THR A 183 7.29 -15.62 8.89
C THR A 183 6.66 -16.80 8.16
N GLU A 184 7.52 -17.66 7.63
CA GLU A 184 7.23 -19.09 7.68
C GLU A 184 7.07 -19.45 9.16
N GLY A 185 5.91 -19.98 9.51
CA GLY A 185 5.56 -20.35 10.87
C GLY A 185 4.26 -21.12 10.80
N ASP A 186 4.42 -22.44 10.66
CA ASP A 186 3.43 -23.47 10.93
C ASP A 186 2.50 -23.07 12.07
N ASP A 187 1.21 -23.30 11.87
CA ASP A 187 0.30 -23.78 12.91
C ASP A 187 -0.87 -24.47 12.18
N ASP A 188 -0.57 -25.64 11.61
CA ASP A 188 -1.55 -26.69 11.43
C ASP A 188 -1.80 -27.32 12.81
N GLU A 189 -2.87 -26.88 13.49
CA GLU A 189 -3.55 -27.73 14.48
C GLU A 189 -4.97 -28.00 14.01
N ASP A 190 -5.06 -29.03 13.16
CA ASP A 190 -6.27 -29.76 12.85
C ASP A 190 -6.74 -30.53 14.11
N ALA A 191 -7.64 -29.91 14.86
CA ALA A 191 -8.30 -30.55 16.00
C ALA A 191 -9.66 -31.12 15.56
N SER A 192 -9.66 -32.26 14.85
CA SER A 192 -10.83 -33.13 14.80
C SER A 192 -10.51 -34.59 14.47
N ALA A 193 -10.44 -35.46 15.49
CA ALA A 193 -11.06 -36.79 15.47
C ALA A 193 -10.89 -37.52 16.81
N GLU A 194 -11.96 -38.19 17.20
CA GLU A 194 -12.25 -38.75 18.51
C GLU A 194 -11.92 -40.28 18.55
N ARG A 195 -11.56 -40.78 19.75
CA ARG A 195 -11.72 -42.17 20.30
C ARG A 195 -10.54 -43.19 20.16
N PRO A 196 -10.53 -44.30 20.95
CA PRO A 196 -10.47 -44.39 22.42
C PRO A 196 -9.49 -45.49 22.96
N ARG A 197 -9.15 -45.37 24.26
CA ARG A 197 -8.75 -46.42 25.24
C ARG A 197 -7.73 -47.53 24.85
N ARG A 198 -6.63 -47.61 25.61
CA ARG A 198 -6.30 -48.82 26.41
C ARG A 198 -5.25 -48.53 27.51
N ARG A 199 -5.59 -48.93 28.74
CA ARG A 199 -4.60 -49.21 29.80
C ARG A 199 -3.70 -50.37 29.37
N LEU A 200 -2.45 -50.35 29.82
CA LEU A 200 -1.72 -51.54 30.29
C LEU A 200 -0.62 -51.09 31.24
N ASP A 201 -0.46 -51.91 32.28
CA ASP A 201 0.23 -51.69 33.54
C ASP A 201 1.77 -51.72 33.45
N GLY A 202 2.42 -51.29 34.53
CA GLY A 202 3.84 -51.48 34.80
C GLY A 202 4.39 -50.46 35.78
#